data_AF-A0A1B8CGV4-F1
#
_entry.id   AF-A0A1B8CGV4-F1
#
_cell.length_a   1.000
_cell.length_b   1.000
_cell.length_c   1.000
_cell.angle_alpha   90.00
_cell.angle_beta   90.00
_cell.angle_gamma   90.00
#
_symmetry.space_group_name_H-M   'P 1'
#
loop_
_entity.id
_entity.type
_entity.pdbx_description
1 polymer ?
#
loop_
_entity_poly.entity_id
_entity_poly.type
_entity_poly.pdbx_seq_one_letter_code
_entity_poly.pdbx_strand_id
1 'polypeptide(L)'
;MDMDTQGRKIVFGGYDNINLDGLQEEMHRVLGLKCQFIMDTRERPFGGSECVIVVLEDEKKSKWAVRFPLQFRAFPEHVMLTVKNEAELRLAIEKAGISVLHSIVLHVSLSSFPSGQKGRNCGGLKHIPRSHNGRKCFKYTATSYITTLINRKIKRAENNKLPGATISECLDQQSLIAEYLMPDLDDAPCVLVHGDLTAENVIVDEDFNVKAIINLGFAEIIPLQFSACFPNFLTHDFESLYEPVEVEHGSGTDGPLVWQSRNTEMMRRDREFYLRCVEEFSRGDSMLEKYYQLLAAEDEVRRY
;
A
#
# COMPACT_ATOMS: atom_id res chain seq x y z
N MET A 1 17.78 -8.14 -6.53
CA MET A 1 16.86 -9.25 -6.21
C MET A 1 17.00 -10.27 -7.33
N ASP A 2 17.10 -11.55 -7.03
CA ASP A 2 17.20 -12.55 -8.10
C ASP A 2 15.83 -12.73 -8.77
N MET A 3 15.83 -12.58 -10.09
CA MET A 3 14.70 -12.84 -10.96
C MET A 3 14.91 -14.19 -11.63
N ASP A 4 13.84 -14.96 -11.84
CA ASP A 4 13.92 -16.18 -12.64
C ASP A 4 14.06 -15.86 -14.14
N THR A 5 14.20 -16.89 -14.97
CA THR A 5 14.34 -16.75 -16.43
C THR A 5 13.11 -16.13 -17.12
N GLN A 6 12.02 -15.93 -16.39
CA GLN A 6 10.79 -15.29 -16.85
C GLN A 6 10.62 -13.88 -16.25
N GLY A 7 11.65 -13.34 -15.58
CA GLY A 7 11.60 -12.02 -14.96
C GLY A 7 10.73 -11.96 -13.72
N ARG A 8 10.49 -13.09 -13.02
CA ARG A 8 9.71 -13.11 -11.77
C ARG A 8 10.64 -13.11 -10.57
N LYS A 9 10.26 -12.36 -9.54
CA LYS A 9 10.97 -12.33 -8.26
C LYS A 9 10.96 -13.71 -7.61
N ILE A 10 12.14 -14.27 -7.35
CA ILE A 10 12.28 -15.57 -6.68
C ILE A 10 11.95 -15.39 -5.18
N VAL A 11 10.97 -16.15 -4.69
CA VAL A 11 10.57 -16.15 -3.28
C VAL A 11 11.48 -17.11 -2.50
N PHE A 12 12.59 -16.60 -1.96
CA PHE A 12 13.49 -17.40 -1.12
C PHE A 12 12.96 -17.48 0.32
N GLY A 13 12.06 -18.43 0.59
CA GLY A 13 11.69 -18.86 1.94
C GLY A 13 10.31 -18.42 2.43
N GLY A 14 9.72 -19.25 3.31
CA GLY A 14 8.40 -19.04 3.92
C GLY A 14 7.24 -19.72 3.19
N TYR A 15 7.35 -19.91 1.87
CA TYR A 15 6.32 -20.53 1.03
C TYR A 15 6.12 -22.03 1.29
N ASP A 16 7.17 -22.77 1.66
CA ASP A 16 7.15 -24.24 1.83
C ASP A 16 6.12 -24.77 2.84
N ASN A 17 5.48 -23.86 3.57
CA ASN A 17 4.50 -24.18 4.60
C ASN A 17 3.06 -23.88 4.20
N ILE A 18 2.82 -23.40 2.98
CA ILE A 18 1.48 -23.16 2.45
C ILE A 18 1.00 -24.46 1.80
N ASN A 19 -0.05 -25.08 2.37
CA ASN A 19 -0.69 -26.25 1.77
C ASN A 19 -1.60 -25.80 0.62
N LEU A 20 -1.05 -25.83 -0.60
CA LEU A 20 -1.75 -25.45 -1.82
C LEU A 20 -2.90 -26.41 -2.18
N ASP A 21 -2.80 -27.68 -1.81
CA ASP A 21 -3.90 -28.63 -1.99
C ASP A 21 -5.07 -28.26 -1.09
N GLY A 22 -4.78 -27.95 0.17
CA GLY A 22 -5.75 -27.44 1.12
C GLY A 22 -6.40 -26.13 0.64
N LEU A 23 -5.66 -25.25 -0.04
CA LEU A 23 -6.21 -24.04 -0.65
C LEU A 23 -7.25 -24.37 -1.73
N GLN A 24 -6.98 -25.33 -2.63
CA GLN A 24 -7.94 -25.69 -3.69
C GLN A 24 -9.22 -26.29 -3.12
N GLU A 25 -9.10 -27.19 -2.13
CA GLU A 25 -10.26 -27.74 -1.40
C GLU A 25 -11.07 -26.65 -0.73
N GLU A 26 -10.38 -25.69 -0.12
CA GLU A 26 -11.00 -24.56 0.57
C GLU A 26 -11.73 -23.63 -0.40
N MET A 27 -11.10 -23.28 -1.52
CA MET A 27 -11.73 -22.50 -2.60
C MET A 27 -12.98 -23.21 -3.12
N HIS A 28 -12.91 -24.53 -3.30
CA HIS A 28 -14.08 -25.33 -3.69
C HIS A 28 -15.19 -25.28 -2.65
N ARG A 29 -14.86 -25.38 -1.36
CA ARG A 29 -15.84 -25.30 -0.28
C ARG A 29 -16.51 -23.93 -0.20
N VAL A 30 -15.75 -22.84 -0.34
CA VAL A 30 -16.23 -21.48 -0.13
C VAL A 30 -17.00 -20.94 -1.33
N LEU A 31 -16.48 -21.18 -2.54
CA LEU A 31 -17.07 -20.68 -3.77
C LEU A 31 -18.06 -21.67 -4.40
N GLY A 32 -18.02 -22.95 -3.99
CA GLY A 32 -18.74 -24.03 -4.66
C GLY A 32 -18.14 -24.39 -6.03
N LEU A 33 -16.94 -23.90 -6.36
CA LEU A 33 -16.34 -24.01 -7.69
C LEU A 33 -15.02 -24.75 -7.63
N LYS A 34 -14.80 -25.71 -8.55
CA LYS A 34 -13.49 -26.34 -8.68
C LYS A 34 -12.51 -25.34 -9.30
N CYS A 35 -11.36 -25.18 -8.67
CA CYS A 35 -10.32 -24.26 -9.09
C CYS A 35 -9.03 -25.03 -9.38
N GLN A 36 -8.34 -24.65 -10.46
CA GLN A 36 -7.02 -25.20 -10.81
C GLN A 36 -5.99 -24.08 -10.83
N PHE A 37 -4.75 -24.37 -10.41
CA PHE A 37 -3.66 -23.41 -10.55
C PHE A 37 -3.36 -23.18 -12.03
N ILE A 38 -3.08 -21.92 -12.37
CA ILE A 38 -2.64 -21.51 -13.71
C ILE A 38 -1.33 -20.72 -13.61
N MET A 39 -0.71 -20.45 -14.76
CA MET A 39 0.54 -19.68 -14.88
C MET A 39 1.70 -20.28 -14.06
N ASP A 40 1.69 -21.61 -13.89
CA ASP A 40 2.64 -22.37 -13.07
C ASP A 40 2.80 -21.84 -11.64
N THR A 41 1.78 -21.14 -11.11
CA THR A 41 1.86 -20.49 -9.80
C THR A 41 1.81 -21.46 -8.63
N ARG A 42 1.48 -22.74 -8.89
CA ARG A 42 1.59 -23.79 -7.88
C ARG A 42 3.06 -24.03 -7.53
N GLU A 43 3.90 -24.20 -8.54
CA GLU A 43 5.33 -24.46 -8.40
C GLU A 43 6.13 -23.17 -8.23
N ARG A 44 5.67 -22.08 -8.86
CA ARG A 44 6.37 -20.79 -8.96
C ARG A 44 5.41 -19.64 -8.71
N PRO A 45 5.00 -19.42 -7.46
CA PRO A 45 4.09 -18.32 -7.13
C PRO A 45 4.75 -16.96 -7.43
N PHE A 46 3.94 -15.94 -7.65
CA PHE A 46 4.45 -14.58 -7.79
C PHE A 46 4.89 -14.04 -6.42
N GLY A 47 6.07 -13.44 -6.37
CA GLY A 47 6.58 -12.77 -5.17
C GLY A 47 6.26 -11.29 -5.17
N GLY A 48 5.48 -10.83 -4.20
CA GLY A 48 5.40 -9.42 -3.81
C GLY A 48 6.46 -9.06 -2.77
N SER A 49 6.56 -7.79 -2.39
CA SER A 49 7.37 -7.35 -1.26
C SER A 49 6.91 -7.96 0.07
N GLU A 50 5.59 -8.05 0.27
CA GLU A 50 4.99 -8.47 1.54
C GLU A 50 4.09 -9.72 1.45
N CYS A 51 3.90 -10.26 0.25
CA CYS A 51 3.03 -11.42 0.05
C CYS A 51 3.52 -12.35 -1.06
N VAL A 52 3.05 -13.59 -1.00
CA VAL A 52 3.14 -14.56 -2.09
C VAL A 52 1.78 -14.64 -2.77
N ILE A 53 1.74 -14.66 -4.09
CA ILE A 53 0.51 -14.65 -4.86
C ILE A 53 0.44 -15.89 -5.74
N VAL A 54 -0.66 -16.64 -5.65
CA VAL A 54 -0.98 -17.73 -6.56
C VAL A 54 -2.21 -17.37 -7.38
N VAL A 55 -2.31 -17.95 -8.58
CA VAL A 55 -3.42 -17.68 -9.49
C VAL A 55 -4.16 -18.97 -9.78
N LEU A 56 -5.46 -18.94 -9.55
CA LEU A 56 -6.36 -20.04 -9.86
C LEU A 56 -7.33 -19.65 -10.99
N GLU A 57 -7.75 -20.63 -11.77
CA GLU A 57 -8.84 -20.54 -12.73
C GLU A 57 -9.96 -21.48 -12.29
N ASP A 58 -11.19 -20.98 -12.23
CA ASP A 58 -12.36 -21.81 -11.95
C ASP A 58 -12.88 -22.51 -13.22
N GLU A 59 -13.83 -23.42 -13.05
CA GLU A 59 -14.49 -24.13 -14.16
C GLU A 59 -15.23 -23.22 -15.16
N LYS A 60 -15.52 -21.97 -14.79
CA LYS A 60 -16.15 -20.95 -15.65
C LYS A 60 -15.11 -20.04 -16.33
N LYS A 61 -13.82 -20.35 -16.22
CA LYS A 61 -12.70 -19.55 -16.74
C LYS A 61 -12.52 -18.20 -16.07
N SER A 62 -13.10 -17.99 -14.89
CA SER A 62 -12.79 -16.82 -14.07
C SER A 62 -11.43 -17.03 -13.40
N LYS A 63 -10.61 -15.98 -13.38
CA LYS A 63 -9.27 -16.00 -12.78
C LYS A 63 -9.29 -15.36 -11.40
N TRP A 64 -8.55 -15.95 -10.48
CA TRP A 64 -8.54 -15.61 -9.05
C TRP A 64 -7.10 -15.45 -8.58
N ALA A 65 -6.73 -14.28 -8.08
CA ALA A 65 -5.45 -14.06 -7.43
C ALA A 65 -5.60 -14.22 -5.91
N VAL A 66 -4.86 -15.13 -5.30
CA VAL A 66 -4.86 -15.38 -3.86
C VAL A 66 -3.54 -14.91 -3.26
N ARG A 67 -3.60 -13.95 -2.34
CA ARG A 67 -2.45 -13.35 -1.66
C ARG A 67 -2.23 -13.98 -0.28
N PHE A 68 -1.00 -14.37 0.00
CA PHE A 68 -0.53 -14.89 1.28
C PHE A 68 0.50 -13.94 1.90
N PRO A 69 0.15 -13.19 2.96
CA PRO A 69 1.11 -12.28 3.59
C PRO A 69 2.29 -13.04 4.21
N LEU A 70 3.52 -12.65 3.86
CA LEU A 70 4.75 -13.28 4.33
C LEU A 70 5.00 -12.99 5.82
N GLN A 71 4.63 -11.80 6.29
CA GLN A 71 4.84 -11.37 7.67
C GLN A 71 3.86 -12.00 8.68
N PHE A 72 2.92 -12.84 8.23
CA PHE A 72 1.87 -13.39 9.09
C PHE A 72 2.44 -14.17 10.30
N ARG A 73 3.59 -14.82 10.15
CA ARG A 73 4.25 -15.55 11.25
C ARG A 73 4.80 -14.64 12.33
N ALA A 74 5.38 -13.52 11.93
CA ALA A 74 6.01 -12.58 12.85
C ALA A 74 4.97 -11.66 13.50
N PHE A 75 3.94 -11.25 12.74
CA PHE A 75 2.97 -10.24 13.17
C PHE A 75 1.54 -10.60 12.74
N PRO A 76 0.96 -11.72 13.23
CA PRO A 76 -0.34 -12.20 12.77
C PRO A 76 -1.47 -11.19 13.00
N GLU A 77 -1.48 -10.53 14.16
CA GLU A 77 -2.51 -9.53 14.50
C GLU A 77 -2.44 -8.30 13.58
N HIS A 78 -1.23 -7.79 13.33
CA HIS A 78 -1.01 -6.66 12.42
C HIS A 78 -1.45 -7.00 11.01
N VAL A 79 -0.99 -8.14 10.48
CA VAL A 79 -1.37 -8.59 9.15
C VAL A 79 -2.89 -8.76 9.03
N MET A 80 -3.53 -9.40 10.00
CA MET A 80 -5.00 -9.54 10.01
C MET A 80 -5.72 -8.20 10.00
N LEU A 81 -5.22 -7.22 10.76
CA LEU A 81 -5.77 -5.87 10.77
C LEU A 81 -5.60 -5.17 9.43
N THR A 82 -4.40 -5.23 8.82
CA THR A 82 -4.12 -4.64 7.51
C THR A 82 -4.98 -5.25 6.42
N VAL A 83 -5.07 -6.58 6.34
CA VAL A 83 -5.85 -7.24 5.29
C VAL A 83 -7.35 -6.97 5.48
N LYS A 84 -7.83 -6.95 6.73
CA LYS A 84 -9.20 -6.53 7.05
C LYS A 84 -9.47 -5.09 6.62
N ASN A 85 -8.56 -4.16 6.93
CA ASN A 85 -8.68 -2.76 6.55
C ASN A 85 -8.70 -2.57 5.05
N GLU A 86 -7.84 -3.27 4.31
CA GLU A 86 -7.84 -3.29 2.85
C GLU A 86 -9.18 -3.81 2.31
N ALA A 87 -9.71 -4.89 2.88
CA ALA A 87 -10.99 -5.47 2.44
C ALA A 87 -12.19 -4.55 2.67
N GLU A 88 -12.29 -3.95 3.86
CA GLU A 88 -13.33 -2.98 4.19
C GLU A 88 -13.26 -1.75 3.28
N LEU A 89 -12.04 -1.28 3.01
CA LEU A 89 -11.81 -0.13 2.15
C LEU A 89 -12.19 -0.43 0.70
N ARG A 90 -11.78 -1.57 0.14
CA ARG A 90 -12.18 -1.95 -1.23
C ARG A 90 -13.68 -2.05 -1.38
N LEU A 91 -14.37 -2.63 -0.40
CA LEU A 91 -15.83 -2.70 -0.40
C LEU A 91 -16.47 -1.30 -0.37
N ALA A 92 -15.88 -0.35 0.36
CA ALA A 92 -16.35 1.03 0.38
C ALA A 92 -16.17 1.72 -0.98
N ILE A 93 -15.04 1.49 -1.65
CA ILE A 93 -14.73 2.05 -2.97
C ILE A 93 -15.65 1.48 -4.05
N GLU A 94 -15.90 0.17 -4.01
CA GLU A 94 -16.85 -0.51 -4.91
C GLU A 94 -18.27 0.04 -4.73
N LYS A 95 -18.72 0.22 -3.47
CA LYS A 95 -20.01 0.85 -3.17
C LYS A 95 -20.11 2.29 -3.64
N ALA A 96 -18.99 3.00 -3.74
CA ALA A 96 -18.92 4.35 -4.28
C ALA A 96 -18.92 4.38 -5.82
N GLY A 97 -18.91 3.22 -6.50
CA GLY A 97 -18.95 3.13 -7.96
C GLY A 97 -17.62 3.46 -8.64
N ILE A 98 -16.50 3.44 -7.90
CA ILE A 98 -15.17 3.70 -8.46
C ILE A 98 -14.63 2.40 -9.08
N SER A 99 -14.70 2.31 -10.40
CA SER A 99 -14.46 1.06 -11.16
C SER A 99 -12.99 0.74 -11.47
N VAL A 100 -12.05 1.61 -11.10
CA VAL A 100 -10.61 1.45 -11.40
C VAL A 100 -9.96 0.37 -10.51
N LEU A 101 -10.69 -0.12 -9.50
CA LEU A 101 -10.21 -1.17 -8.60
C LEU A 101 -10.83 -2.51 -8.95
N HIS A 102 -9.99 -3.56 -8.96
CA HIS A 102 -10.47 -4.93 -9.04
C HIS A 102 -11.34 -5.26 -7.82
N SER A 103 -12.47 -5.91 -8.09
CA SER A 103 -13.35 -6.46 -7.04
C SER A 103 -12.55 -7.45 -6.19
N ILE A 104 -12.56 -7.27 -4.87
CA ILE A 104 -12.25 -8.42 -4.00
C ILE A 104 -13.41 -9.38 -4.14
N VAL A 105 -13.11 -10.60 -4.52
CA VAL A 105 -14.14 -11.65 -4.54
C VAL A 105 -14.07 -12.51 -3.27
N LEU A 106 -12.90 -12.59 -2.60
CA LEU A 106 -12.79 -13.35 -1.36
C LEU A 106 -11.66 -12.88 -0.43
N HIS A 107 -11.96 -12.79 0.88
CA HIS A 107 -10.97 -12.58 1.94
C HIS A 107 -10.98 -13.77 2.91
N VAL A 108 -9.81 -14.36 3.16
CA VAL A 108 -9.62 -15.55 3.98
C VAL A 108 -8.93 -15.17 5.30
N SER A 109 -9.59 -15.37 6.45
CA SER A 109 -8.97 -15.18 7.77
C SER A 109 -8.31 -16.47 8.27
N LEU A 110 -7.05 -16.38 8.70
CA LEU A 110 -6.24 -17.49 9.22
C LEU A 110 -6.48 -17.82 10.71
N SER A 111 -7.33 -17.08 11.42
CA SER A 111 -7.43 -17.10 12.88
C SER A 111 -8.23 -18.28 13.50
N SER A 112 -8.53 -19.34 12.75
CA SER A 112 -9.52 -20.37 13.16
C SER A 112 -8.93 -21.77 13.42
N PHE A 113 -7.61 -21.93 13.60
CA PHE A 113 -6.99 -23.25 13.78
C PHE A 113 -6.80 -23.66 15.23
N PRO A 114 -7.27 -24.85 15.65
CA PRO A 114 -6.91 -25.42 16.94
C PRO A 114 -5.42 -25.79 16.90
N SER A 115 -4.66 -25.28 17.87
CA SER A 115 -3.21 -25.42 18.03
C SER A 115 -2.74 -26.84 18.43
N GLY A 116 -3.39 -27.90 17.93
CA GLY A 116 -3.38 -29.22 18.55
C GLY A 116 -2.51 -30.32 17.92
N GLN A 117 -1.86 -30.12 16.77
CA GLN A 117 -0.98 -31.15 16.19
C GLN A 117 0.37 -30.59 15.75
N LYS A 118 1.42 -30.99 16.48
CA LYS A 118 2.82 -30.80 16.09
C LYS A 118 3.09 -31.65 14.85
N GLY A 119 3.04 -31.02 13.68
CA GLY A 119 3.44 -31.62 12.41
C GLY A 119 2.34 -31.44 11.36
N ARG A 120 2.60 -30.55 10.41
CA ARG A 120 1.73 -30.13 9.29
C ARG A 120 0.70 -29.08 9.68
N ASN A 121 1.12 -27.84 9.53
CA ASN A 121 0.23 -26.68 9.54
C ASN A 121 -0.54 -26.66 8.22
N CYS A 122 -1.87 -26.67 8.27
CA CYS A 122 -2.77 -25.92 7.38
C CYS A 122 -4.23 -26.25 7.70
N GLY A 123 -5.12 -25.28 7.57
CA GLY A 123 -6.56 -25.54 7.55
C GLY A 123 -7.37 -24.34 7.03
N GLY A 124 -8.71 -24.44 7.10
CA GLY A 124 -9.72 -23.59 6.47
C GLY A 124 -10.52 -22.51 7.25
N LEU A 125 -11.34 -21.77 6.49
CA LEU A 125 -12.01 -20.47 6.78
C LEU A 125 -13.08 -20.41 7.87
N LYS A 126 -13.22 -19.20 8.44
CA LYS A 126 -14.50 -18.59 8.81
C LYS A 126 -14.80 -17.38 7.94
N HIS A 127 -16.04 -17.29 7.43
CA HIS A 127 -16.62 -16.10 6.83
C HIS A 127 -16.54 -14.94 7.82
N ILE A 128 -15.84 -13.84 7.49
CA ILE A 128 -15.90 -12.61 8.29
C ILE A 128 -17.29 -12.00 8.04
N PRO A 129 -18.22 -12.00 9.02
CA PRO A 129 -19.51 -11.36 8.82
C PRO A 129 -19.29 -9.88 8.47
N ARG A 130 -20.12 -9.36 7.56
CA ARG A 130 -20.16 -7.94 7.19
C ARG A 130 -20.27 -7.09 8.46
N SER A 131 -19.12 -6.58 8.93
CA SER A 131 -19.08 -5.64 10.04
C SER A 131 -19.65 -4.33 9.52
N HIS A 132 -20.86 -4.00 9.94
CA HIS A 132 -21.52 -2.71 9.66
C HIS A 132 -20.96 -1.57 10.53
N ASN A 133 -19.78 -1.75 11.13
CA ASN A 133 -19.01 -0.62 11.65
C ASN A 133 -18.44 0.14 10.46
N GLY A 134 -19.32 0.83 9.72
CA GLY A 134 -18.91 1.84 8.77
C GLY A 134 -17.91 2.73 9.49
N ARG A 135 -16.71 2.88 8.92
CA ARG A 135 -15.77 3.91 9.38
C ARG A 135 -16.60 5.18 9.43
N LYS A 136 -16.93 5.65 10.64
CA LYS A 136 -17.51 6.98 10.78
C LYS A 136 -16.49 7.86 10.07
N CYS A 137 -16.93 8.56 9.03
CA CYS A 137 -16.19 9.69 8.50
C CYS A 137 -16.17 10.69 9.65
N PHE A 138 -15.22 10.49 10.56
CA PHE A 138 -14.96 11.43 11.63
C PHE A 138 -14.55 12.69 10.89
N LYS A 139 -15.29 13.77 11.13
CA LYS A 139 -14.84 15.11 10.75
C LYS A 139 -13.56 15.36 11.54
N TYR A 140 -12.43 15.02 10.94
CA TYR A 140 -11.13 15.40 11.45
C TYR A 140 -10.77 16.71 10.79
N THR A 141 -10.36 17.69 11.60
CA THR A 141 -9.58 18.79 11.05
C THR A 141 -8.16 18.28 10.78
N ALA A 142 -7.45 18.93 9.86
CA ALA A 142 -6.06 18.58 9.57
C ALA A 142 -5.16 18.68 10.81
N THR A 143 -5.36 19.72 11.63
CA THR A 143 -4.72 19.90 12.93
C THR A 143 -4.96 18.69 13.82
N SER A 144 -6.21 18.25 13.95
CA SER A 144 -6.55 17.12 14.83
C SER A 144 -5.92 15.81 14.35
N TYR A 145 -5.86 15.63 13.01
CA TYR A 145 -5.25 14.47 12.36
C TYR A 145 -3.74 14.42 12.65
N ILE A 146 -3.00 15.47 12.27
CA ILE A 146 -1.54 15.48 12.43
C ILE A 146 -1.13 15.47 13.91
N THR A 147 -1.85 16.20 14.76
CA THR A 147 -1.65 16.17 16.22
C THR A 147 -1.80 14.75 16.77
N THR A 148 -2.80 14.00 16.30
CA THR A 148 -3.00 12.61 16.72
C THR A 148 -1.84 11.71 16.28
N LEU A 149 -1.32 11.88 15.05
CA LEU A 149 -0.17 11.13 14.56
C LEU A 149 1.10 11.42 15.38
N ILE A 150 1.41 12.69 15.63
CA ILE A 150 2.58 13.08 16.41
C ILE A 150 2.45 12.60 17.87
N ASN A 151 1.28 12.73 18.50
CA ASN A 151 1.05 12.20 19.83
C ASN A 151 1.23 10.67 19.91
N ARG A 152 0.90 9.93 18.85
CA ARG A 152 1.21 8.49 18.77
C ARG A 152 2.71 8.24 18.66
N LYS A 153 3.45 9.06 17.90
CA LYS A 153 4.92 8.98 17.84
C LYS A 153 5.56 9.25 19.21
N ILE A 154 5.15 10.33 19.88
CA ILE A 154 5.60 10.67 21.25
C ILE A 154 5.37 9.48 22.19
N LYS A 155 4.16 8.94 22.24
CA LYS A 155 3.87 7.75 23.07
C LYS A 155 4.73 6.54 22.73
N ARG A 156 5.06 6.32 21.46
CA ARG A 156 5.97 5.23 21.07
C ARG A 156 7.41 5.52 21.51
N ALA A 157 7.87 6.76 21.40
CA ALA A 157 9.19 7.18 21.88
C ALA A 157 9.31 7.02 23.41
N GLU A 158 8.32 7.49 24.17
CA GLU A 158 8.22 7.31 25.63
C GLU A 158 8.32 5.83 26.06
N ASN A 159 7.75 4.93 25.26
CA ASN A 159 7.76 3.50 25.52
C ASN A 159 8.98 2.77 24.92
N ASN A 160 9.97 3.48 24.37
CA ASN A 160 11.11 2.91 23.65
C ASN A 160 10.71 1.97 22.49
N LYS A 161 9.58 2.27 21.82
CA LYS A 161 9.01 1.53 20.67
C LYS A 161 9.10 2.31 19.35
N LEU A 162 9.92 3.37 19.32
CA LEU A 162 10.19 4.17 18.13
C LEU A 162 11.71 4.20 17.90
N PRO A 163 12.29 3.21 17.19
CA PRO A 163 13.70 3.22 16.87
C PRO A 163 14.02 4.43 15.97
N GLY A 164 15.11 5.13 16.26
CA GLY A 164 15.58 6.26 15.45
C GLY A 164 14.90 7.60 15.70
N ALA A 165 14.05 7.73 16.73
CA ALA A 165 13.52 9.03 17.14
C ALA A 165 13.38 9.13 18.66
N THR A 166 13.67 10.31 19.18
CA THR A 166 13.59 10.70 20.59
C THR A 166 12.29 11.44 20.88
N ILE A 167 11.97 11.56 22.17
CA ILE A 167 10.82 12.38 22.61
C ILE A 167 11.02 13.84 22.21
N SER A 168 12.25 14.38 22.36
CA SER A 168 12.57 15.77 22.01
C SER A 168 12.28 16.04 20.53
N GLU A 169 12.78 15.19 19.63
CA GLU A 169 12.55 15.35 18.18
C GLU A 169 11.05 15.28 17.84
N CYS A 170 10.28 14.45 18.55
CA CYS A 170 8.82 14.39 18.35
C CYS A 170 8.11 15.67 18.83
N LEU A 171 8.58 16.29 19.92
CA LEU A 171 8.06 17.57 20.41
C LEU A 171 8.46 18.73 19.49
N ASP A 172 9.68 18.69 18.94
CA ASP A 172 10.13 19.64 17.93
C ASP A 172 9.22 19.56 16.71
N GLN A 173 8.94 18.34 16.19
CA GLN A 173 7.94 18.14 15.13
C GLN A 173 6.55 18.68 15.50
N GLN A 174 6.12 18.52 16.76
CA GLN A 174 4.83 19.05 17.22
C GLN A 174 4.79 20.58 17.15
N SER A 175 5.89 21.25 17.50
CA SER A 175 6.00 22.71 17.49
C SER A 175 5.91 23.29 16.07
N LEU A 176 6.32 22.53 15.06
CA LEU A 176 6.26 22.90 13.66
C LEU A 176 4.87 22.82 13.04
N ILE A 177 3.88 22.17 13.70
CA ILE A 177 2.53 22.03 13.11
C ILE A 177 1.96 23.38 12.69
N ALA A 178 2.07 24.41 13.54
CA ALA A 178 1.49 25.72 13.25
C ALA A 178 2.17 26.45 12.07
N GLU A 179 3.41 26.09 11.75
CA GLU A 179 4.17 26.67 10.63
C GLU A 179 3.78 26.03 9.29
N TYR A 180 3.57 24.70 9.27
CA TYR A 180 3.34 23.95 8.03
C TYR A 180 1.86 23.66 7.72
N LEU A 181 0.97 23.84 8.69
CA LEU A 181 -0.46 23.67 8.48
C LEU A 181 -1.03 24.84 7.67
N MET A 182 -1.87 24.55 6.69
CA MET A 182 -2.65 25.57 5.97
C MET A 182 -4.01 25.78 6.66
N PRO A 183 -4.25 26.91 7.35
CA PRO A 183 -5.46 27.11 8.14
C PRO A 183 -6.74 27.06 7.30
N ASP A 184 -6.68 27.58 6.06
CA ASP A 184 -7.81 27.59 5.12
C ASP A 184 -8.25 26.19 4.66
N LEU A 185 -7.43 25.18 4.97
CA LEU A 185 -7.67 23.77 4.64
C LEU A 185 -7.78 22.89 5.89
N ASP A 186 -7.85 23.48 7.08
CA ASP A 186 -7.99 22.70 8.31
C ASP A 186 -9.30 21.91 8.32
N ASP A 187 -10.39 22.52 7.86
CA ASP A 187 -11.72 21.91 7.72
C ASP A 187 -12.00 21.35 6.30
N ALA A 188 -10.99 21.25 5.44
CA ALA A 188 -11.16 20.71 4.10
C ALA A 188 -11.59 19.22 4.16
N PRO A 189 -12.32 18.71 3.14
CA PRO A 189 -12.68 17.30 3.08
C PRO A 189 -11.45 16.39 3.19
N CYS A 190 -11.62 15.24 3.85
CA CYS A 190 -10.63 14.18 3.76
C CYS A 190 -10.79 13.45 2.43
N VAL A 191 -9.66 13.03 1.87
CA VAL A 191 -9.60 12.24 0.63
C VAL A 191 -8.98 10.88 0.91
N LEU A 192 -9.34 9.91 0.10
CA LEU A 192 -8.71 8.60 0.12
C LEU A 192 -7.40 8.67 -0.67
N VAL A 193 -6.29 8.32 -0.04
CA VAL A 193 -4.99 8.14 -0.70
C VAL A 193 -4.59 6.67 -0.72
N HIS A 194 -3.80 6.29 -1.72
CA HIS A 194 -3.27 4.93 -1.84
C HIS A 194 -2.20 4.60 -0.77
N GLY A 195 -1.43 5.61 -0.35
CA GLY A 195 -0.34 5.49 0.63
C GLY A 195 0.97 4.91 0.08
N ASP A 196 0.90 4.06 -0.94
CA ASP A 196 2.09 3.47 -1.58
C ASP A 196 1.90 3.31 -3.11
N LEU A 197 1.59 4.40 -3.82
CA LEU A 197 1.34 4.30 -5.26
C LEU A 197 2.66 4.26 -6.03
N THR A 198 3.14 3.04 -6.29
CA THR A 198 4.31 2.74 -7.12
C THR A 198 3.87 2.17 -8.47
N ALA A 199 4.76 2.14 -9.46
CA ALA A 199 4.49 1.53 -10.77
C ALA A 199 4.09 0.05 -10.65
N GLU A 200 4.67 -0.68 -9.69
CA GLU A 200 4.35 -2.09 -9.40
C GLU A 200 2.92 -2.30 -8.90
N ASN A 201 2.30 -1.24 -8.35
CA ASN A 201 0.93 -1.26 -7.85
C ASN A 201 -0.11 -0.82 -8.91
N VAL A 202 0.33 -0.53 -10.14
CA VAL A 202 -0.53 -0.17 -11.28
C VAL A 202 -0.48 -1.29 -12.33
N ILE A 203 -1.62 -1.91 -12.61
CA ILE A 203 -1.73 -2.91 -13.67
C ILE A 203 -2.23 -2.21 -14.94
N VAL A 204 -1.49 -2.38 -16.03
CA VAL A 204 -1.85 -1.86 -17.37
C VAL A 204 -2.04 -3.00 -18.37
N ASP A 205 -2.77 -2.75 -19.46
CA ASP A 205 -2.81 -3.65 -20.62
C ASP A 205 -1.69 -3.37 -21.63
N GLU A 206 -1.73 -4.06 -22.77
CA GLU A 206 -0.75 -3.94 -23.86
C GLU A 206 -0.70 -2.53 -24.47
N ASP A 207 -1.78 -1.76 -24.34
CA ASP A 207 -1.92 -0.39 -24.81
C ASP A 207 -1.64 0.65 -23.70
N PHE A 208 -1.09 0.21 -22.56
CA PHE A 208 -0.82 1.02 -21.37
C PHE A 208 -2.07 1.64 -20.71
N ASN A 209 -3.27 1.10 -20.96
CA ASN A 209 -4.47 1.53 -20.23
C ASN A 209 -4.48 0.94 -18.83
N VAL A 210 -4.70 1.77 -17.82
CA VAL A 210 -4.84 1.32 -16.42
C VAL A 210 -6.04 0.38 -16.30
N LYS A 211 -5.78 -0.86 -15.87
CA LYS A 211 -6.80 -1.87 -15.55
C LYS A 211 -7.03 -2.03 -14.07
N ALA A 212 -6.02 -1.78 -13.24
CA ALA A 212 -6.13 -1.93 -11.80
C ALA A 212 -5.18 -1.01 -11.05
N ILE A 213 -5.61 -0.63 -9.85
CA ILE A 213 -4.71 -0.25 -8.77
C ILE A 213 -4.82 -1.32 -7.66
N ILE A 214 -3.68 -1.86 -7.25
CA ILE A 214 -3.59 -2.98 -6.29
C ILE A 214 -2.83 -2.55 -5.03
N ASN A 215 -2.83 -3.42 -4.02
CA ASN A 215 -2.09 -3.21 -2.77
C ASN A 215 -2.52 -1.99 -1.93
N LEU A 216 -3.78 -1.96 -1.48
CA LEU A 216 -4.31 -0.88 -0.63
C LEU A 216 -4.00 -1.06 0.85
N GLY A 217 -2.93 -1.79 1.19
CA GLY A 217 -2.54 -2.06 2.58
C GLY A 217 -2.19 -0.78 3.34
N PHE A 218 -1.70 0.24 2.64
CA PHE A 218 -1.33 1.56 3.16
C PHE A 218 -2.37 2.64 2.87
N ALA A 219 -3.49 2.29 2.26
CA ALA A 219 -4.46 3.28 1.85
C ALA A 219 -5.22 3.85 3.05
N GLU A 220 -5.33 5.18 3.11
CA GLU A 220 -5.83 5.92 4.26
C GLU A 220 -6.71 7.07 3.80
N ILE A 221 -7.70 7.42 4.63
CA ILE A 221 -8.48 8.65 4.46
C ILE A 221 -7.78 9.75 5.26
N ILE A 222 -7.20 10.72 4.57
CA ILE A 222 -6.41 11.80 5.17
C ILE A 222 -6.95 13.17 4.77
N PRO A 223 -6.73 14.23 5.56
CA PRO A 223 -7.06 15.60 5.19
C PRO A 223 -6.45 15.99 3.83
N LEU A 224 -7.19 16.73 3.00
CA LEU A 224 -6.76 17.13 1.65
C LEU A 224 -5.34 17.73 1.61
N GLN A 225 -4.99 18.57 2.58
CA GLN A 225 -3.68 19.22 2.61
C GLN A 225 -2.48 18.27 2.72
N PHE A 226 -2.68 17.07 3.25
CA PHE A 226 -1.64 16.05 3.37
C PHE A 226 -1.64 15.05 2.21
N SER A 227 -2.59 15.19 1.26
CA SER A 227 -2.76 14.28 0.13
C SER A 227 -2.12 14.74 -1.17
N ALA A 228 -1.82 16.04 -1.26
CA ALA A 228 -1.28 16.69 -2.45
C ALA A 228 0.21 16.38 -2.60
N CYS A 229 0.49 15.12 -2.89
CA CYS A 229 1.85 14.60 -3.03
C CYS A 229 2.05 13.91 -4.37
N PHE A 230 3.24 14.04 -4.96
CA PHE A 230 3.59 13.27 -6.15
C PHE A 230 3.68 11.77 -5.84
N PRO A 231 3.16 10.90 -6.73
CA PRO A 231 3.38 9.45 -6.62
C PRO A 231 4.86 9.08 -6.48
N ASN A 232 5.15 8.02 -5.71
CA ASN A 232 6.52 7.60 -5.40
C ASN A 232 7.37 7.34 -6.65
N PHE A 233 6.77 6.83 -7.73
CA PHE A 233 7.48 6.57 -8.98
C PHE A 233 7.88 7.84 -9.76
N LEU A 234 7.41 9.03 -9.35
CA LEU A 234 7.83 10.33 -9.89
C LEU A 234 8.86 11.05 -9.00
N THR A 235 9.11 10.53 -7.80
CA THR A 235 9.95 11.15 -6.76
C THR A 235 11.09 10.26 -6.30
N HIS A 236 11.06 8.97 -6.61
CA HIS A 236 12.09 7.99 -6.28
C HIS A 236 12.52 7.27 -7.54
N ASP A 237 13.83 7.24 -7.77
CA ASP A 237 14.43 6.41 -8.80
C ASP A 237 14.57 4.99 -8.24
N PHE A 238 13.97 4.00 -8.90
CA PHE A 238 14.28 2.62 -8.59
C PHE A 238 15.67 2.38 -9.17
N GLU A 239 16.70 2.37 -8.32
CA GLU A 239 18.08 2.10 -8.73
C GLU A 239 18.10 0.96 -9.74
N SER A 240 18.28 1.33 -11.02
CA SER A 240 18.57 0.38 -12.06
C SER A 240 19.85 -0.33 -11.62
N LEU A 241 19.76 -1.64 -11.41
CA LEU A 241 20.91 -2.50 -11.08
C LEU A 241 22.08 -2.38 -12.08
N TYR A 242 21.87 -1.66 -13.19
CA TYR A 242 22.82 -1.48 -14.28
C TYR A 242 23.44 -0.08 -14.35
N GLU A 243 23.00 0.90 -13.56
CA GLU A 243 23.72 2.17 -13.48
C GLU A 243 24.82 2.07 -12.40
N PRO A 244 26.11 2.17 -12.77
CA PRO A 244 27.17 2.20 -11.77
C PRO A 244 26.95 3.43 -10.90
N VAL A 245 26.66 3.21 -9.62
CA VAL A 245 26.65 4.27 -8.62
C VAL A 245 28.06 4.84 -8.60
N GLU A 246 28.25 6.04 -9.15
CA GLU A 246 29.43 6.84 -8.83
C GLU A 246 29.31 7.17 -7.34
N VAL A 247 29.89 6.31 -6.50
CA VAL A 247 29.99 6.54 -5.07
C VAL A 247 31.01 7.66 -4.90
N GLU A 248 30.54 8.91 -4.95
CA GLU A 248 31.31 10.00 -4.36
C GLU A 248 31.61 9.58 -2.92
N HIS A 249 32.89 9.37 -2.62
CA HIS A 249 33.37 8.99 -1.30
C HIS A 249 33.20 10.19 -0.35
N GLY A 250 31.96 10.48 0.03
CA GLY A 250 31.59 11.36 1.12
C GLY A 250 31.92 10.70 2.45
N SER A 251 32.50 11.47 3.36
CA SER A 251 33.04 11.02 4.64
C SER A 251 32.01 10.32 5.55
N GLY A 252 32.00 8.99 5.52
CA GLY A 252 32.21 8.15 6.71
C GLY A 252 31.18 8.04 7.83
N THR A 253 29.98 8.64 7.78
CA THR A 253 28.99 8.47 8.89
C THR A 253 27.56 8.14 8.50
N ASP A 254 27.18 8.21 7.23
CA ASP A 254 25.79 7.95 6.85
C ASP A 254 25.60 6.48 6.46
N GLY A 255 24.64 5.82 7.12
CA GLY A 255 24.39 4.38 6.99
C GLY A 255 23.98 3.93 5.57
N PRO A 256 23.98 2.62 5.30
CA PRO A 256 23.94 2.03 3.95
C PRO A 256 22.59 2.14 3.20
N LEU A 257 21.64 2.95 3.66
CA LEU A 257 20.32 3.15 3.04
C LEU A 257 19.92 4.62 3.08
N VAL A 258 20.77 5.51 2.57
CA VAL A 258 20.33 6.88 2.32
C VAL A 258 19.51 6.86 1.04
N TRP A 259 18.19 6.84 1.18
CA TRP A 259 17.26 7.17 0.09
C TRP A 259 17.52 8.61 -0.32
N GLN A 260 18.50 8.84 -1.19
CA GLN A 260 18.73 10.16 -1.74
C GLN A 260 17.63 10.41 -2.77
N SER A 261 16.71 11.33 -2.48
CA SER A 261 15.75 11.80 -3.47
C SER A 261 16.53 12.40 -4.64
N ARG A 262 16.68 11.64 -5.73
CA ARG A 262 17.33 12.15 -6.93
C ARG A 262 16.33 13.05 -7.65
N ASN A 263 16.68 14.31 -7.86
CA ASN A 263 15.85 15.23 -8.64
C ASN A 263 16.33 15.25 -10.11
N THR A 264 16.24 14.10 -10.78
CA THR A 264 16.74 13.96 -12.15
C THR A 264 15.97 14.85 -13.12
N GLU A 265 16.59 15.17 -14.25
CA GLU A 265 15.93 15.90 -15.34
C GLU A 265 14.68 15.16 -15.86
N MET A 266 14.71 13.83 -15.91
CA MET A 266 13.55 13.02 -16.29
C MET A 266 12.40 13.21 -15.30
N MET A 267 12.68 13.06 -14.00
CA MET A 267 11.65 13.19 -12.96
C MET A 267 11.04 14.59 -12.91
N ARG A 268 11.83 15.65 -13.18
CA ARG A 268 11.29 17.01 -13.31
C ARG A 268 10.28 17.11 -14.45
N ARG A 269 10.59 16.55 -15.62
CA ARG A 269 9.66 16.53 -16.78
C ARG A 269 8.42 15.69 -16.50
N ASP A 270 8.57 14.53 -15.87
CA ASP A 270 7.44 13.65 -15.56
C ASP A 270 6.51 14.28 -14.53
N ARG A 271 7.05 14.99 -13.53
CA ARG A 271 6.23 15.78 -12.58
C ARG A 271 5.54 16.95 -13.25
N GLU A 272 6.22 17.66 -14.16
CA GLU A 272 5.58 18.72 -14.95
C GLU A 272 4.44 18.18 -15.81
N PHE A 273 4.64 17.04 -16.47
CA PHE A 273 3.61 16.36 -17.24
C PHE A 273 2.43 15.93 -16.35
N TYR A 274 2.71 15.32 -15.20
CA TYR A 274 1.70 14.93 -14.22
C TYR A 274 0.89 16.13 -13.72
N LEU A 275 1.56 17.23 -13.38
CA LEU A 275 0.90 18.48 -12.96
C LEU A 275 -0.07 18.99 -14.02
N ARG A 276 0.32 18.98 -15.31
CA ARG A 276 -0.58 19.39 -16.39
C ARG A 276 -1.81 18.48 -16.49
N CYS A 277 -1.65 17.17 -16.34
CA CYS A 277 -2.79 16.26 -16.30
C CYS A 277 -3.72 16.60 -15.13
N VAL A 278 -3.18 16.79 -13.92
CA VAL A 278 -3.98 17.16 -12.75
C VAL A 278 -4.69 18.50 -12.96
N GLU A 279 -4.02 19.49 -13.54
CA GLU A 279 -4.62 20.78 -13.89
C GLU A 279 -5.83 20.59 -14.81
N GLU A 280 -5.68 19.83 -15.90
CA GLU A 280 -6.75 19.58 -16.85
C GLU A 280 -7.94 18.86 -16.20
N PHE A 281 -7.68 17.84 -15.38
CA PHE A 281 -8.73 17.11 -14.64
C PHE A 281 -9.39 17.95 -13.55
N SER A 282 -8.70 18.97 -13.04
CA SER A 282 -9.22 19.80 -11.95
C SER A 282 -10.30 20.78 -12.40
N ARG A 283 -10.29 21.18 -13.68
CA ARG A 283 -11.12 22.28 -14.19
C ARG A 283 -12.61 22.05 -13.90
N GLY A 284 -13.19 22.96 -13.12
CA GLY A 284 -14.62 22.95 -12.80
C GLY A 284 -14.97 22.15 -11.55
N ASP A 285 -14.00 21.52 -10.88
CA ASP A 285 -14.17 20.93 -9.56
C ASP A 285 -13.31 21.68 -8.53
N SER A 286 -13.97 22.45 -7.67
CA SER A 286 -13.29 23.28 -6.66
C SER A 286 -12.36 22.51 -5.70
N MET A 287 -12.61 21.22 -5.47
CA MET A 287 -11.78 20.40 -4.59
C MET A 287 -10.53 19.92 -5.34
N LEU A 288 -10.68 19.51 -6.59
CA LEU A 288 -9.54 19.16 -7.44
C LEU A 288 -8.69 20.38 -7.79
N GLU A 289 -9.27 21.56 -7.96
CA GLU A 289 -8.52 22.80 -8.19
C GLU A 289 -7.66 23.14 -6.98
N LYS A 290 -8.19 22.97 -5.77
CA LYS A 290 -7.40 23.11 -4.53
C LYS A 290 -6.29 22.06 -4.47
N TYR A 291 -6.58 20.80 -4.80
CA TYR A 291 -5.57 19.75 -4.85
C TYR A 291 -4.42 20.11 -5.81
N TYR A 292 -4.76 20.59 -7.01
CA TYR A 292 -3.78 21.06 -7.99
C TYR A 292 -2.93 22.21 -7.44
N GLN A 293 -3.55 23.25 -6.87
CA GLN A 293 -2.84 24.40 -6.30
C GLN A 293 -1.86 23.98 -5.21
N LEU A 294 -2.25 23.01 -4.37
CA LEU A 294 -1.40 22.47 -3.34
C LEU A 294 -0.18 21.73 -3.89
N LEU A 295 -0.41 20.90 -4.91
CA LEU A 295 0.62 20.09 -5.55
C LEU A 295 1.58 20.95 -6.40
N ALA A 296 1.09 22.04 -6.99
CA ALA A 296 1.87 22.97 -7.81
C ALA A 296 2.63 24.04 -7.01
N ALA A 297 2.49 24.05 -5.67
CA ALA A 297 3.08 25.08 -4.83
C ALA A 297 4.63 24.98 -4.83
N GLU A 298 5.33 26.12 -4.88
CA GLU A 298 6.81 26.13 -4.91
C GLU A 298 7.45 25.55 -3.64
N ASP A 299 6.74 25.63 -2.52
CA ASP A 299 7.14 25.08 -1.23
C ASP A 299 6.78 23.60 -1.04
N GLU A 300 6.21 22.94 -2.06
CA GLU A 300 5.77 21.54 -1.97
C GLU A 300 6.89 20.60 -1.50
N VAL A 301 8.12 20.80 -2.00
CA VAL A 301 9.29 20.03 -1.58
C VAL A 301 9.59 20.18 -0.08
N ARG A 302 9.28 21.33 0.53
CA ARG A 302 9.51 21.58 1.96
C ARG A 302 8.45 20.92 2.85
N ARG A 303 7.39 20.35 2.28
CA ARG A 303 6.31 19.69 3.03
C ARG A 303 6.58 18.21 3.31
N TYR A 304 7.66 17.65 2.76
CA TYR A 304 8.15 16.28 3.01
C TYR A 304 9.37 16.27 3.94
#